data_AF-A0A357AGR6-F1
#
_entry.id   AF-A0A357AGR6-F1
#
_cell.length_a   1.000
_cell.length_b   1.000
_cell.length_c   1.000
_cell.angle_alpha   90.00
_cell.angle_beta   90.00
_cell.angle_gamma   90.00
#
_symmetry.space_group_name_H-M   'P 1'
#
loop_
_entity.id
_entity.type
_entity.pdbx_description
1 polymer ?
#
loop_
_entity_poly.entity_id
_entity_poly.type
_entity_poly.pdbx_seq_one_letter_code
_entity_poly.pdbx_strand_id
1 'polypeptide(L)' 'MDVMARHSRARLVLLVTHDLQETLYLADELYILEGPPLCIKKHCSIPESQNERGEDFYLKYQNLMIDLKNHRKSSLIKSK' A
#
# COMPACT_ATOMS: atom_id res chain seq x y z
N MET A 1 -2.15 6.03 -18.80
CA MET A 1 -2.96 4.92 -18.25
C MET A 1 -4.31 5.48 -17.87
N ASP A 2 -5.32 5.19 -18.69
CA ASP A 2 -6.72 5.58 -18.46
C ASP A 2 -7.46 4.40 -17.81
N VAL A 3 -7.02 4.01 -16.61
CA VAL A 3 -7.52 2.79 -15.95
C VAL A 3 -8.67 3.09 -14.97
N MET A 4 -8.96 4.36 -14.71
CA MET A 4 -9.94 4.78 -13.70
C MET A 4 -10.93 5.80 -14.26
N ALA A 5 -11.63 5.42 -15.33
CA ALA A 5 -12.76 6.17 -15.83
C ALA A 5 -13.83 6.29 -14.72
N ARG A 6 -14.15 7.52 -14.36
CA ARG A 6 -15.13 7.93 -13.34
C ARG A 6 -16.57 7.56 -13.75
N HIS A 7 -16.99 6.30 -13.65
CA HIS A 7 -18.42 5.94 -13.64
C HIS A 7 -18.71 4.67 -12.79
N SER A 8 -19.31 4.91 -11.62
CA SER A 8 -20.22 4.05 -10.83
C SER A 8 -20.15 2.51 -10.95
N ARG A 9 -19.38 1.88 -10.05
CA ARG A 9 -19.76 0.67 -9.28
C ARG A 9 -18.67 0.42 -8.24
N ALA A 10 -19.04 0.00 -7.03
CA ALA A 10 -18.09 -0.51 -6.04
C ALA A 10 -17.34 -1.71 -6.66
N ARG A 11 -16.18 -1.44 -7.27
CA ARG A 11 -15.32 -2.43 -7.92
C ARG A 11 -14.13 -2.64 -7.01
N LEU A 12 -13.91 -3.89 -6.62
CA LEU A 12 -12.69 -4.28 -5.94
C LEU A 12 -11.54 -4.23 -6.94
N VAL A 13 -10.49 -3.50 -6.61
CA VAL A 13 -9.24 -3.45 -7.37
C VAL A 13 -8.16 -4.06 -6.49
N LEU A 14 -7.51 -5.11 -6.99
CA LEU A 14 -6.32 -5.68 -6.36
C LEU A 14 -5.09 -5.19 -7.13
N LEU A 15 -4.24 -4.43 -6.45
CA LEU A 15 -2.96 -3.95 -6.98
C LEU A 15 -1.82 -4.64 -6.25
N VAL A 16 -0.96 -5.32 -7.00
CA VAL A 16 0.31 -5.87 -6.48
C VAL A 16 1.42 -4.96 -6.99
N THR A 17 2.03 -4.21 -6.09
CA THR A 17 3.11 -3.28 -6.43
C THR A 17 4.20 -3.28 -5.36
N HIS A 18 5.39 -2.86 -5.76
CA HIS A 18 6.51 -2.60 -4.86
C HIS A 18 6.79 -1.09 -4.71
N ASP A 19 6.02 -0.23 -5.39
CA ASP A 19 6.09 1.22 -5.23
C ASP A 19 5.27 1.65 -4.02
N LEU A 20 5.96 2.22 -3.04
CA LEU A 20 5.35 2.62 -1.77
C LEU A 20 4.40 3.81 -1.91
N GLN A 21 4.68 4.74 -2.82
CA GLN A 21 3.85 5.92 -3.02
C GLN A 21 2.55 5.52 -3.70
N GLU A 22 2.64 4.69 -4.74
CA GLU A 22 1.47 4.13 -5.43
C GLU A 22 0.60 3.32 -4.45
N THR A 23 1.25 2.47 -3.65
CA THR A 23 0.60 1.67 -2.60
C THR A 23 -0.22 2.55 -1.66
N LEU A 24 0.41 3.58 -1.10
CA LEU A 24 -0.24 4.44 -0.11
C LEU A 24 -1.32 5.34 -0.74
N TYR A 25 -1.10 5.82 -1.97
CA TYR A 25 -2.01 6.76 -2.61
C TYR A 25 -3.25 6.10 -3.22
N LEU A 26 -3.18 4.84 -3.65
CA LEU A 26 -4.31 4.17 -4.31
C LEU A 26 -5.10 3.26 -3.38
N ALA A 27 -4.45 2.67 -2.37
CA ALA A 27 -5.09 1.66 -1.56
C ALA A 27 -6.09 2.26 -0.56
N ASP A 28 -7.17 1.54 -0.34
CA ASP A 28 -7.99 1.64 0.87
C ASP A 28 -7.48 0.63 1.93
N GLU A 29 -6.91 -0.49 1.47
CA GLU A 29 -6.41 -1.59 2.29
C GLU A 29 -5.04 -2.06 1.79
N LEU A 30 -4.09 -2.24 2.72
CA LEU A 30 -2.71 -2.64 2.47
C LEU A 30 -2.41 -3.99 3.09
N TYR A 31 -1.88 -4.91 2.28
CA TYR A 31 -1.46 -6.24 2.71
C TYR A 31 0.02 -6.46 2.40
N ILE A 32 0.83 -6.67 3.43
CA ILE A 32 2.24 -7.05 3.29
C ILE A 32 2.31 -8.56 3.26
N LEU A 33 2.90 -9.11 2.20
CA LEU A 33 3.08 -10.54 1.99
C LEU A 33 4.56 -10.92 2.20
N GLU A 34 4.84 -12.03 2.88
CA GLU A 34 6.20 -12.50 3.14
C GLU A 34 6.28 -14.03 3.10
N GLY A 35 7.44 -14.55 2.66
CA GLY A 35 7.86 -15.95 2.79
C GLY A 35 7.44 -16.89 1.65
N PRO A 36 8.05 -18.09 1.63
CA PRO A 36 7.46 -19.30 1.06
C PRO A 36 6.99 -20.25 2.19
N PRO A 37 5.68 -20.64 2.28
CA PRO A 37 4.58 -20.15 1.46
C PRO A 37 4.29 -18.67 1.72
N LEU A 38 3.64 -18.02 0.75
CA LEU A 38 3.29 -16.61 0.84
C LEU A 38 2.22 -16.40 1.90
N CYS A 39 2.54 -15.69 2.98
CA CYS A 39 1.62 -15.39 4.07
C CYS A 39 1.41 -13.89 4.23
N ILE A 40 0.21 -13.50 4.68
CA ILE A 40 -0.07 -12.12 5.09
C ILE A 40 0.67 -11.86 6.40
N LYS A 41 1.66 -10.98 6.34
CA LYS A 41 2.48 -10.57 7.49
C LYS A 41 1.85 -9.41 8.26
N LYS A 42 1.26 -8.47 7.53
CA LYS A 42 0.66 -7.25 8.08
C LYS A 42 -0.48 -6.77 7.21
N HIS A 43 -1.47 -6.17 7.86
CA HIS A 43 -2.62 -5.52 7.25
C HIS A 43 -2.75 -4.10 7.84
N CYS A 44 -3.03 -3.12 6.99
CA CYS A 44 -3.28 -1.73 7.39
C CYS A 44 -4.40 -1.15 6.53
N SER A 45 -5.33 -0.41 7.13
CA SER A 45 -6.33 0.36 6.39
C SER A 45 -5.92 1.83 6.26
N ILE A 46 -6.35 2.47 5.17
CA ILE A 46 -6.21 3.92 4.95
C ILE A 46 -7.63 4.51 4.96
N PRO A 47 -8.09 5.05 6.10
CA PRO A 47 -9.49 5.47 6.27
C PRO A 47 -9.90 6.66 5.41
N GLU A 48 -8.95 7.50 4.98
CA GLU A 48 -9.23 8.66 4.13
C GLU A 48 -9.55 8.22 2.72
N SER A 49 -10.68 8.71 2.23
CA SER A 49 -11.05 8.56 0.83
C SER A 49 -10.03 9.25 -0.06
N GLN A 50 -9.87 8.79 -1.30
CA GLN A 50 -8.93 9.39 -2.25
C GLN A 50 -9.14 10.89 -2.45
N ASN A 51 -10.37 11.39 -2.31
CA ASN A 51 -10.69 12.82 -2.46
C ASN A 51 -10.20 13.68 -1.28
N GLU A 52 -9.92 13.08 -0.13
CA GLU A 52 -9.43 13.76 1.08
C GLU A 52 -7.89 13.75 1.16
N ARG A 53 -7.22 13.09 0.21
CA ARG A 53 -5.76 12.97 0.16
C ARG A 53 -5.13 14.25 -0.41
N GLY A 54 -4.92 15.23 0.47
CA GLY A 54 -4.27 16.52 0.16
C GLY A 54 -2.74 16.47 0.25
N GLU A 55 -2.11 17.66 0.22
CA GLU A 55 -0.63 17.81 0.24
C GLU A 55 0.02 17.14 1.45
N ASP A 56 -0.62 17.19 2.61
CA ASP A 56 -0.11 16.63 3.87
C ASP A 56 -0.33 15.12 4.02
N PHE A 57 -0.98 14.47 3.06
CA PHE A 57 -1.32 13.04 3.14
C PHE A 57 -0.07 12.18 3.39
N TYR A 58 1.01 12.41 2.64
CA TYR A 58 2.24 11.64 2.81
C TYR A 58 2.96 11.95 4.13
N LEU A 59 2.84 13.17 4.65
CA LEU A 59 3.39 13.53 5.96
C LEU A 59 2.66 12.78 7.07
N LYS A 60 1.32 12.73 7.01
CA LYS A 60 0.49 11.97 7.95
C LYS A 60 0.86 10.49 7.99
N TYR A 61 1.18 9.91 6.83
CA TYR A 61 1.52 8.49 6.69
C TYR A 61 3.03 8.19 6.67
N GLN A 62 3.88 9.16 6.99
CA GLN A 62 5.34 9.02 6.91
C GLN A 62 5.86 7.85 7.76
N ASN A 63 5.31 7.65 8.95
CA ASN A 63 5.70 6.54 9.83
C ASN A 63 5.34 5.18 9.20
N LEU A 64 4.15 5.07 8.60
CA LEU A 64 3.76 3.86 7.87
C LEU A 64 4.71 3.60 6.69
N MET A 65 5.11 4.64 5.96
CA MET A 65 6.09 4.50 4.88
C MET A 65 7.45 4.01 5.37
N ILE A 66 7.92 4.50 6.52
CA ILE A 66 9.17 4.07 7.14
C ILE A 66 9.07 2.59 7.53
N ASP A 67 7.97 2.18 8.14
CA ASP A 67 7.70 0.79 8.51
C ASP A 67 7.73 -0.12 7.28
N LEU A 68 7.03 0.26 6.20
CA LEU A 68 6.99 -0.48 4.95
C LEU A 68 8.39 -0.60 4.31
N LYS A 69 9.21 0.46 4.37
CA LYS A 69 10.62 0.41 3.91
C LYS A 69 11.48 -0.52 4.75
N ASN A 70 11.28 -0.54 6.07
CA ASN A 70 12.06 -1.37 6.98
C ASN A 70 11.72 -2.87 6.81
N HIS A 71 10.46 -3.19 6.52
CA HIS A 71 10.06 -4.56 6.16
C HIS A 71 10.82 -5.07 4.92
N ARG A 72 10.98 -4.24 3.89
CA ARG A 72 11.78 -4.59 2.70
C ARG A 72 13.24 -4.91 3.04
N LYS A 73 13.86 -4.20 3.99
CA LYS A 73 15.26 -4.45 4.37
C LYS A 73 15.42 -5.75 5.15
N SER A 74 14.48 -6.06 6.04
CA SER A 74 14.52 -7.29 6.85
C SER A 74 14.36 -8.56 5.99
N SER A 75 13.50 -8.53 4.97
CA SER A 75 13.32 -9.67 4.06
C SER A 75 14.54 -9.94 3.19
N LEU A 76 15.26 -8.89 2.75
CA LEU A 76 16.51 -9.04 2.00
C LEU A 76 17.66 -9.65 2.81
N ILE A 77 17.69 -9.45 4.13
CA ILE A 77 18.75 -9.98 4.99
C ILE A 77 18.54 -11.48 5.29
N LYS A 78 17.28 -11.95 5.33
CA LYS A 78 16.95 -13.35 5.61
C LYS A 78 17.07 -14.29 4.40
N SER A 79 17.35 -13.77 3.22
CA SER A 79 17.46 -14.55 1.98
C SER A 79 18.92 -14.90 1.59
N LYS A 80 19.87 -14.76 2.53
CA LYS A 80 21.26 -15.24 2.41
C LYS A 80 21.47 -16.42 3.34
#